data_AF-A0A927TT17-F1
#
_entry.id   AF-A0A927TT17-F1
#
_cell.length_a   1.000
_cell.length_b   1.000
_cell.length_c   1.000
_cell.angle_alpha   90.00
_cell.angle_beta   90.00
_cell.angle_gamma   90.00
#
_symmetry.space_group_name_H-M   'P 1'
#
loop_
_entity.id
_entity.type
_entity.pdbx_description
1 polymer ?
#
loop_
_entity_poly.entity_id
_entity_poly.type
_entity_poly.pdbx_seq_one_letter_code
_entity_poly.pdbx_strand_id
1 'polypeptide(L)'
;MKRAMYYVARGLSRQLGELTEETDYGKLQKVYSIWVCYDPKMPRRLKNTASRYKIKKEDFFGKVEESAADYDLMEVVMVRLDAMAESNEELFDYLKGILTNNKEKIIRHTGTLSDDIIEEVDTMSGVGALIFETARTEGLAAGFEQGLEQERRNQIEKLLRKGKTPEDIAEYNDYPIELVKSIQESLTD
;
A
#
# COMPACT_ATOMS: atom_id res chain seq x y z
N MET A 1 1.73 -14.63 -8.95
CA MET A 1 2.83 -15.46 -9.50
C MET A 1 2.60 -15.91 -10.94
N LYS A 2 1.60 -16.75 -11.24
CA LYS A 2 1.33 -17.20 -12.63
C LYS A 2 1.20 -16.05 -13.64
N ARG A 3 0.52 -14.96 -13.25
CA ARG A 3 0.44 -13.72 -14.05
C ARG A 3 1.83 -13.15 -14.37
N ALA A 4 2.69 -13.02 -13.37
CA ALA A 4 4.05 -12.50 -13.56
C ALA A 4 4.87 -13.34 -14.54
N MET A 5 4.79 -14.68 -14.42
CA MET A 5 5.42 -15.60 -15.37
C MET A 5 4.87 -15.44 -16.79
N TYR A 6 3.54 -15.30 -16.93
CA TYR A 6 2.92 -15.07 -18.23
C TYR A 6 3.40 -13.76 -18.88
N TYR A 7 3.48 -12.66 -18.12
CA TYR A 7 3.90 -11.37 -18.66
C TYR A 7 5.40 -11.30 -19.00
N VAL A 8 6.28 -11.91 -18.20
CA VAL A 8 7.70 -11.97 -18.56
C VAL A 8 7.92 -12.80 -19.83
N ALA A 9 7.21 -13.93 -19.97
CA ALA A 9 7.26 -14.76 -21.17
C ALA A 9 6.72 -14.03 -22.40
N ARG A 10 5.61 -13.29 -22.25
CA ARG A 10 5.08 -12.44 -23.32
C ARG A 10 6.06 -11.33 -23.69
N GLY A 11 6.74 -10.73 -22.72
CA GLY A 11 7.77 -9.72 -22.95
C GLY A 11 8.94 -10.27 -23.77
N LEU A 12 9.41 -11.49 -23.44
CA LEU A 12 10.44 -12.17 -24.22
C LEU A 12 9.95 -12.47 -25.64
N SER A 13 8.74 -13.02 -25.77
CA SER A 13 8.15 -13.32 -27.07
C SER A 13 7.96 -12.09 -27.95
N ARG A 14 7.68 -10.91 -27.37
CA ARG A 14 7.43 -9.66 -28.12
C ARG A 14 8.68 -9.12 -28.81
N GLN A 15 9.88 -9.48 -28.35
CA GLN A 15 11.12 -9.07 -28.99
C GLN A 15 11.22 -9.62 -30.41
N LEU A 16 10.69 -10.82 -30.64
CA LEU A 16 10.55 -11.42 -31.96
C LEU A 16 9.35 -10.77 -32.66
N GLY A 17 9.63 -9.78 -33.51
CA GLY A 17 8.65 -8.99 -34.26
C GLY A 17 8.82 -7.47 -34.15
N GLU A 18 9.46 -6.96 -33.09
CA GLU A 18 9.82 -5.53 -32.97
C GLU A 18 11.28 -5.24 -33.32
N LEU A 19 12.21 -6.19 -33.12
CA LEU A 19 13.65 -5.95 -33.28
C LEU A 19 14.23 -6.46 -34.61
N THR A 20 13.52 -7.35 -35.30
CA THR A 20 14.02 -7.99 -36.51
C THR A 20 12.85 -8.35 -37.41
N GLU A 21 12.88 -7.91 -38.67
CA GLU A 21 11.98 -8.38 -39.74
C GLU A 21 12.22 -9.88 -40.07
N GLU A 22 13.16 -10.53 -39.36
CA GLU A 22 13.53 -11.94 -39.42
C GLU A 22 13.49 -12.58 -38.01
N THR A 23 13.24 -13.89 -37.91
CA THR A 23 13.19 -14.60 -36.61
C THR A 23 14.59 -15.05 -36.18
N ASP A 24 15.37 -14.17 -35.56
CA ASP A 24 16.71 -14.48 -35.03
C ASP A 24 16.71 -14.57 -33.50
N TYR A 25 16.71 -15.80 -32.99
CA TYR A 25 16.72 -16.09 -31.55
C TYR A 25 18.02 -15.70 -30.84
N GLY A 26 19.13 -15.57 -31.58
CA GLY A 26 20.43 -15.18 -31.00
C GLY A 26 20.47 -13.72 -30.52
N LYS A 27 19.48 -12.92 -30.92
CA LYS A 27 19.34 -11.50 -30.53
C LYS A 27 18.41 -11.30 -29.33
N LEU A 28 17.83 -12.37 -28.77
CA LEU A 28 16.97 -12.26 -27.60
C LEU A 28 17.75 -11.67 -26.42
N GLN A 29 17.16 -10.66 -25.81
CA GLN A 29 17.67 -10.01 -24.61
C GLN A 29 16.89 -10.47 -23.38
N LYS A 30 17.57 -10.49 -22.23
CA LYS A 30 16.96 -10.84 -20.95
C LYS A 30 15.83 -9.86 -20.60
N VAL A 31 14.66 -10.40 -20.25
CA VAL A 31 13.49 -9.63 -19.82
C VAL A 31 13.34 -9.70 -18.31
N TYR A 32 13.17 -8.53 -17.71
CA TYR A 32 12.82 -8.38 -16.30
C TYR A 32 11.36 -7.99 -16.15
N SER A 33 10.64 -8.67 -15.27
CA SER A 33 9.29 -8.28 -14.86
C SER A 33 9.25 -8.03 -13.36
N ILE A 34 9.16 -6.76 -12.99
CA ILE A 34 9.06 -6.34 -11.59
C ILE A 34 7.60 -6.15 -11.23
N TRP A 35 7.19 -6.76 -10.13
CA TRP A 35 5.83 -6.70 -9.62
C TRP A 35 5.87 -6.15 -8.20
N VAL A 36 5.35 -4.94 -8.05
CA VAL A 36 5.10 -4.32 -6.76
C VAL A 36 3.66 -4.63 -6.36
N CYS A 37 3.50 -5.40 -5.28
CA CYS A 37 2.21 -5.91 -4.84
C CYS A 37 1.86 -5.35 -3.47
N TYR A 38 0.66 -4.80 -3.37
CA TYR A 38 0.01 -4.44 -2.13
C TYR A 38 -1.33 -5.15 -2.04
N ASP A 39 -1.61 -5.77 -0.90
CA ASP A 39 -2.91 -6.34 -0.57
C ASP A 39 -3.10 -6.31 0.96
N PRO A 40 -4.11 -5.61 1.49
CA PRO A 40 -4.41 -5.58 2.92
C PRO A 40 -4.59 -6.98 3.53
N LYS A 41 -5.12 -7.93 2.75
CA LYS A 41 -5.41 -9.31 3.16
C LYS A 41 -4.21 -10.25 3.04
N MET A 42 -3.05 -9.74 2.61
CA MET A 42 -1.84 -10.53 2.47
C MET A 42 -1.42 -11.12 3.83
N PRO A 43 -1.12 -12.44 3.91
CA PRO A 43 -0.61 -13.06 5.13
C PRO A 43 0.65 -12.37 5.64
N ARG A 44 0.74 -12.12 6.95
CA ARG A 44 1.86 -11.39 7.59
C ARG A 44 3.23 -11.89 7.15
N ARG A 45 3.41 -13.21 7.02
CA ARG A 45 4.67 -13.85 6.59
C ARG A 45 5.15 -13.48 5.17
N LEU A 46 4.27 -12.93 4.33
CA LEU A 46 4.59 -12.53 2.96
C LEU A 46 4.81 -11.02 2.82
N LYS A 47 4.42 -10.25 3.83
CA LYS A 47 4.53 -8.80 3.81
C LYS A 47 5.98 -8.35 3.97
N ASN A 48 6.35 -7.23 3.35
CA ASN A 48 7.72 -6.71 3.28
C ASN A 48 8.73 -7.79 2.84
N THR A 49 8.39 -8.54 1.79
CA THR A 49 9.29 -9.52 1.19
C THR A 49 9.60 -9.17 -0.26
N ALA A 50 10.85 -9.39 -0.67
CA ALA A 50 11.25 -9.37 -2.07
C ALA A 50 11.72 -10.77 -2.46
N SER A 51 11.28 -11.28 -3.61
CA SER A 51 11.67 -12.60 -4.11
C SER A 51 12.03 -12.51 -5.58
N ARG A 52 13.18 -13.07 -5.96
CA ARG A 52 13.62 -13.19 -7.34
C ARG A 52 13.35 -14.61 -7.84
N TYR A 53 12.79 -14.70 -9.04
CA TYR A 53 12.58 -15.95 -9.77
C TYR A 53 13.27 -15.83 -11.11
N LYS A 54 14.23 -16.71 -11.36
CA LYS A 54 15.07 -16.69 -12.57
C LYS A 54 15.29 -18.11 -13.07
N ILE A 55 15.75 -18.25 -14.31
CA ILE A 55 16.10 -19.55 -14.86
C ILE A 55 17.53 -19.87 -14.42
N LYS A 56 17.72 -21.08 -13.90
CA LYS A 56 19.04 -21.59 -13.53
C LYS A 56 19.20 -22.96 -14.14
N LYS A 57 20.26 -23.14 -14.91
CA LYS A 57 20.65 -24.43 -15.45
C LYS A 57 21.12 -25.36 -14.32
N GLU A 58 20.69 -26.61 -14.37
CA GLU A 58 21.14 -27.70 -13.50
C GLU A 58 21.48 -28.92 -14.35
N ASP A 59 22.71 -29.41 -14.26
CA ASP A 59 23.18 -30.60 -14.97
C ASP A 59 22.97 -31.85 -14.11
N PHE A 60 22.22 -32.84 -14.61
CA PHE A 60 22.00 -34.13 -13.93
C PHE A 60 22.99 -35.22 -14.36
N PHE A 61 23.44 -35.19 -15.62
CA PHE A 61 24.44 -36.12 -16.18
C PHE A 61 25.37 -35.39 -17.15
N GLY A 62 26.67 -35.65 -17.04
CA GLY A 62 27.68 -34.84 -17.73
C GLY A 62 27.72 -33.41 -17.18
N LYS A 63 28.73 -32.66 -17.56
CA LYS A 63 28.82 -31.22 -17.26
C LYS A 63 29.14 -30.48 -18.53
N VAL A 64 28.41 -29.41 -18.80
CA VAL A 64 28.72 -28.51 -19.91
C VAL A 64 28.57 -27.07 -19.46
N GLU A 65 29.56 -26.26 -19.79
CA GLU A 65 29.49 -24.82 -19.54
C GLU A 65 28.76 -24.16 -20.71
N GLU A 66 27.68 -23.46 -20.38
CA GLU A 66 26.89 -22.65 -21.30
C GLU A 66 26.75 -21.25 -20.71
N SER A 67 26.72 -20.23 -21.57
CA SER A 67 26.57 -18.86 -21.11
C SER A 67 25.19 -18.68 -20.48
N ALA A 68 25.12 -18.01 -19.32
CA ALA A 68 23.85 -17.65 -18.71
C ALA A 68 22.99 -16.75 -19.62
N ALA A 69 23.63 -16.01 -20.54
CA ALA A 69 22.92 -15.20 -21.54
C ALA A 69 22.04 -16.04 -22.48
N ASP A 70 22.36 -17.32 -22.68
CA ASP A 70 21.66 -18.18 -23.63
C ASP A 70 20.41 -18.82 -23.03
N TYR A 71 20.33 -18.95 -21.70
CA TYR A 71 19.20 -19.62 -21.02
C TYR A 71 18.49 -18.79 -19.95
N ASP A 72 19.17 -17.84 -19.29
CA ASP A 72 18.57 -16.98 -18.25
C ASP A 72 17.91 -15.74 -18.85
N LEU A 73 16.96 -15.95 -19.76
CA LEU A 73 16.31 -14.89 -20.53
C LEU A 73 15.11 -14.24 -19.83
N MET A 74 14.65 -14.79 -18.69
CA MET A 74 13.47 -14.30 -17.98
C MET A 74 13.73 -14.23 -16.48
N GLU A 75 13.51 -13.05 -15.91
CA GLU A 75 13.58 -12.83 -14.48
C GLU A 75 12.36 -12.08 -13.96
N VAL A 76 11.78 -12.57 -12.87
CA VAL A 76 10.69 -11.91 -12.16
C VAL A 76 11.12 -11.53 -10.76
N VAL A 77 10.94 -10.25 -10.44
CA VAL A 77 11.12 -9.73 -9.09
C VAL A 77 9.75 -9.45 -8.50
N MET A 78 9.40 -10.16 -7.42
CA MET A 78 8.16 -9.97 -6.70
C MET A 78 8.43 -9.22 -5.41
N VAL A 79 7.97 -7.98 -5.34
CA VAL A 79 8.04 -7.10 -4.16
C VAL A 79 6.67 -7.06 -3.51
N ARG A 80 6.57 -7.45 -2.25
CA ARG A 80 5.33 -7.49 -1.48
C ARG A 80 5.41 -6.49 -0.34
N LEU A 81 4.56 -5.48 -0.36
CA LEU A 81 4.61 -4.36 0.58
C LEU A 81 3.56 -4.49 1.69
N ASP A 82 3.92 -4.10 2.89
CA ASP A 82 2.97 -3.70 3.92
C ASP A 82 2.84 -2.17 3.94
N ALA A 83 1.73 -1.61 3.46
CA ALA A 83 1.54 -0.16 3.51
C ALA A 83 1.34 0.36 4.95
N MET A 84 0.90 -0.51 5.87
CA MET A 84 0.48 -0.12 7.23
C MET A 84 1.53 -0.36 8.31
N ALA A 85 2.68 -0.96 7.95
CA ALA A 85 3.76 -1.20 8.89
C ALA A 85 5.00 -0.43 8.45
N GLU A 86 5.73 0.17 9.37
CA GLU A 86 7.05 0.73 9.08
C GLU A 86 8.02 -0.38 8.67
N SER A 87 9.00 -0.03 7.83
CA SER A 87 10.04 -0.96 7.38
C SER A 87 11.39 -0.29 7.49
N ASN A 88 12.36 -1.02 8.04
CA ASN A 88 13.75 -0.55 8.14
C ASN A 88 14.50 -0.63 6.80
N GLU A 89 13.95 -1.37 5.82
CA GLU A 89 14.51 -1.46 4.48
C GLU A 89 14.13 -0.23 3.63
N GLU A 90 15.14 0.48 3.12
CA GLU A 90 15.00 1.70 2.31
C GLU A 90 14.11 1.49 1.08
N LEU A 91 14.25 0.36 0.39
CA LEU A 91 13.42 0.03 -0.78
C LEU A 91 11.92 0.01 -0.43
N PHE A 92 11.56 -0.61 0.69
CA PHE A 92 10.16 -0.69 1.10
C PHE A 92 9.65 0.66 1.60
N ASP A 93 10.48 1.45 2.28
CA ASP A 93 10.11 2.80 2.70
C ASP A 93 9.89 3.73 1.51
N TYR A 94 10.79 3.68 0.51
CA TYR A 94 10.67 4.41 -0.74
C TYR A 94 9.41 4.04 -1.54
N LEU A 95 9.19 2.74 -1.78
CA LEU A 95 8.03 2.28 -2.54
C LEU A 95 6.71 2.58 -1.80
N LYS A 96 6.70 2.58 -0.45
CA LYS A 96 5.56 3.08 0.31
C LYS A 96 5.36 4.56 0.08
N GLY A 97 6.44 5.36 0.13
CA GLY A 97 6.41 6.77 -0.19
C GLY A 97 5.73 7.05 -1.53
N ILE A 98 6.13 6.34 -2.58
CA ILE A 98 5.49 6.40 -3.91
C ILE A 98 4.01 6.02 -3.81
N LEU A 99 3.70 4.87 -3.20
CA LEU A 99 2.33 4.35 -3.19
C LEU A 99 1.36 5.17 -2.36
N THR A 100 1.81 5.85 -1.31
CA THR A 100 0.99 6.70 -0.45
C THR A 100 1.09 8.18 -0.83
N ASN A 101 1.78 8.53 -1.91
CA ASN A 101 2.10 9.90 -2.29
C ASN A 101 2.77 10.71 -1.15
N ASN A 102 3.62 10.07 -0.35
CA ASN A 102 4.36 10.72 0.72
C ASN A 102 5.68 11.28 0.16
N LYS A 103 5.62 12.55 -0.25
CA LYS A 103 6.74 13.28 -0.87
C LYS A 103 8.00 13.31 -0.01
N GLU A 104 7.88 13.41 1.31
CA GLU A 104 9.03 13.42 2.22
C GLU A 104 9.80 12.09 2.18
N LYS A 105 9.09 10.97 2.19
CA LYS A 105 9.70 9.64 2.06
C LYS A 105 10.37 9.48 0.70
N ILE A 106 9.75 9.96 -0.39
CA ILE A 106 10.35 9.88 -1.73
C ILE A 106 11.66 10.69 -1.79
N ILE A 107 11.63 11.96 -1.37
CA ILE A 107 12.79 12.87 -1.37
C ILE A 107 13.94 12.31 -0.54
N ARG A 108 13.64 11.71 0.62
CA ARG A 108 14.66 11.12 1.50
C ARG A 108 15.56 10.12 0.76
N HIS A 109 14.99 9.36 -0.16
CA HIS A 109 15.70 8.30 -0.89
C HIS A 109 16.21 8.73 -2.27
N THR A 110 15.56 9.69 -2.94
CA THR A 110 15.98 10.17 -4.28
C THR A 110 16.84 11.42 -4.26
N GLY A 111 16.90 12.14 -3.13
CA GLY A 111 17.61 13.41 -2.96
C GLY A 111 16.88 14.62 -3.58
N THR A 112 16.12 14.42 -4.65
CA THR A 112 15.25 15.42 -5.26
C THR A 112 13.92 14.80 -5.71
N LEU A 113 12.88 15.62 -5.78
CA LEU A 113 11.62 15.29 -6.42
C LEU A 113 11.56 16.11 -7.72
N SER A 114 11.55 15.46 -8.88
CA SER A 114 11.24 16.15 -10.13
C SER A 114 9.74 16.33 -10.25
N ASP A 115 9.30 17.41 -10.88
CA ASP A 115 7.88 17.66 -11.13
C ASP A 115 7.25 16.52 -11.94
N ASP A 116 8.00 15.92 -12.87
CA ASP A 116 7.60 14.75 -13.64
C ASP A 116 7.22 13.54 -12.76
N ILE A 117 8.02 13.26 -11.71
CA ILE A 117 7.75 12.14 -10.80
C ILE A 117 6.47 12.41 -9.99
N ILE A 118 6.23 13.66 -9.61
CA ILE A 118 5.03 14.04 -8.84
C ILE A 118 3.79 13.83 -9.70
N GLU A 119 3.82 14.29 -10.96
CA GLU A 119 2.69 14.17 -11.88
C GLU A 119 2.40 12.70 -12.22
N GLU A 120 3.44 11.87 -12.41
CA GLU A 120 3.27 10.43 -12.60
C GLU A 120 2.65 9.75 -11.37
N VAL A 121 3.12 10.05 -10.16
CA VAL A 121 2.57 9.47 -8.92
C VAL A 121 1.09 9.86 -8.73
N ASP A 122 0.73 11.10 -9.02
CA ASP A 122 -0.64 11.59 -8.93
C ASP A 122 -1.58 10.93 -9.96
N THR A 123 -1.06 10.48 -11.10
CA THR A 123 -1.84 9.84 -12.17
C THR A 123 -1.93 8.31 -12.06
N MET A 124 -1.15 7.67 -11.18
CA MET A 124 -1.13 6.22 -11.05
C MET A 124 -2.42 5.65 -10.43
N SER A 125 -3.17 4.86 -11.23
CA SER A 125 -4.40 4.19 -10.79
C SER A 125 -4.24 3.24 -9.59
N GLY A 126 -3.09 2.58 -9.44
CA GLY A 126 -2.79 1.70 -8.31
C GLY A 126 -2.58 2.43 -6.99
N VAL A 127 -2.08 3.68 -7.05
CA VAL A 127 -1.95 4.60 -5.92
C VAL A 127 -3.34 5.07 -5.48
N GLY A 128 -4.20 5.46 -6.44
CA GLY A 128 -5.58 5.88 -6.17
C GLY A 128 -6.41 4.81 -5.43
N ALA A 129 -6.26 3.54 -5.78
CA ALA A 129 -6.95 2.45 -5.08
C ALA A 129 -6.48 2.28 -3.62
N LEU A 130 -5.18 2.45 -3.36
CA LEU A 130 -4.63 2.42 -1.99
C LEU A 130 -5.14 3.60 -1.18
N ILE A 131 -5.04 4.82 -1.72
CA ILE A 131 -5.53 6.05 -1.07
C ILE A 131 -7.02 5.93 -0.76
N PHE A 132 -7.82 5.46 -1.72
CA PHE A 132 -9.26 5.28 -1.53
C PHE A 132 -9.58 4.30 -0.39
N GLU A 133 -8.92 3.14 -0.35
CA GLU A 133 -9.18 2.16 0.71
C GLU A 133 -8.74 2.67 2.08
N THR A 134 -7.58 3.32 2.19
CA THR A 134 -7.12 3.94 3.44
C THR A 134 -8.11 5.01 3.91
N ALA A 135 -8.47 5.96 3.04
CA ALA A 135 -9.42 7.03 3.34
C ALA A 135 -10.81 6.49 3.71
N ARG A 136 -11.26 5.40 3.07
CA ARG A 136 -12.52 4.73 3.41
C ARG A 136 -12.45 4.12 4.81
N THR A 137 -11.37 3.44 5.16
CA THR A 137 -11.24 2.81 6.48
C THR A 137 -11.14 3.84 7.60
N GLU A 138 -10.38 4.92 7.40
CA GLU A 138 -10.28 6.03 8.33
C GLU A 138 -11.61 6.77 8.46
N GLY A 139 -12.29 7.04 7.34
CA GLY A 139 -13.60 7.69 7.34
C GLY A 139 -14.69 6.88 8.05
N LEU A 140 -14.66 5.54 7.94
CA LEU A 140 -15.57 4.68 8.68
C LEU A 140 -15.29 4.69 10.19
N ALA A 141 -14.02 4.64 10.59
CA ALA A 141 -13.63 4.70 12.00
C ALA A 141 -14.01 6.06 12.62
N ALA A 142 -13.66 7.16 11.95
CA ALA A 142 -14.00 8.51 12.38
C ALA A 142 -15.53 8.71 12.44
N GLY A 143 -16.28 8.21 11.45
CA GLY A 143 -17.74 8.28 11.46
C GLY A 143 -18.38 7.49 12.60
N PHE A 144 -17.80 6.34 12.98
CA PHE A 144 -18.27 5.56 14.12
C PHE A 144 -18.00 6.28 15.45
N GLU A 145 -16.81 6.84 15.63
CA GLU A 145 -16.43 7.61 16.82
C GLU A 145 -17.28 8.87 16.97
N GLN A 146 -17.46 9.64 15.89
CA GLN A 146 -18.36 10.80 15.86
C GLN A 146 -19.80 10.41 16.19
N GLY A 147 -20.28 9.25 15.72
CA GLY A 147 -21.60 8.73 16.05
C GLY A 147 -21.76 8.48 17.56
N LEU A 148 -20.76 7.86 18.20
CA LEU A 148 -20.74 7.63 19.65
C LEU A 148 -20.70 8.94 20.44
N GLU A 149 -19.86 9.90 20.02
CA GLU A 149 -19.80 11.22 20.67
C GLU A 149 -21.12 11.98 20.55
N GLN A 150 -21.75 11.95 19.38
CA GLN A 150 -23.04 12.60 19.15
C GLN A 150 -24.15 11.94 19.98
N GLU A 151 -24.18 10.61 20.05
CA GLU A 151 -25.10 9.88 20.92
C GLU A 151 -24.91 10.26 22.39
N ARG A 152 -23.65 10.27 22.86
CA ARG A 152 -23.29 10.68 24.23
C ARG A 152 -23.77 12.10 24.53
N ARG A 153 -23.53 13.04 23.60
CA ARG A 153 -23.97 14.44 23.72
C ARG A 153 -25.49 14.54 23.79
N ASN A 154 -26.21 13.89 22.87
CA ASN A 154 -27.67 13.84 22.84
C ASN A 154 -28.27 13.25 24.14
N GLN A 155 -27.62 12.24 24.72
CA GLN A 155 -28.05 11.65 25.99
C GLN A 155 -27.92 12.64 27.15
N ILE A 156 -26.79 13.34 27.24
CA ILE A 156 -26.54 14.36 28.26
C ILE A 156 -27.56 15.50 28.14
N GLU A 157 -27.79 16.02 26.93
CA GLU A 157 -28.78 17.08 26.69
C GLU A 157 -30.19 16.64 27.11
N LYS A 158 -30.58 15.40 26.81
CA LYS A 158 -31.88 14.85 27.18
C LYS A 158 -32.06 14.71 28.69
N LEU A 159 -31.01 14.40 29.43
CA LEU A 159 -31.03 14.30 30.90
C LEU A 159 -31.07 15.69 31.56
N LEU A 160 -30.30 16.65 31.04
CA LEU A 160 -30.32 18.05 31.48
C LEU A 160 -31.71 18.68 31.28
N ARG A 161 -32.33 18.48 30.11
CA ARG A 161 -33.71 18.94 29.83
C ARG A 161 -34.77 18.33 30.74
N LYS A 162 -34.51 17.13 31.30
CA LYS A 162 -35.37 16.48 32.29
C LYS A 162 -35.14 17.00 33.73
N GLY A 163 -34.26 17.98 33.92
CA GLY A 163 -33.99 18.62 35.21
C GLY A 163 -33.03 17.84 36.10
N LYS A 164 -32.23 16.91 35.54
CA LYS A 164 -31.16 16.23 36.30
C LYS A 164 -29.97 17.17 36.47
N THR A 165 -29.31 17.10 37.63
CA THR A 165 -28.11 17.89 37.90
C THR A 165 -26.91 17.34 37.10
N PRO A 166 -25.94 18.19 36.73
CA PRO A 166 -24.71 17.76 36.07
C PRO A 166 -23.95 16.69 36.85
N GLU A 167 -23.96 16.80 38.18
CA GLU A 167 -23.31 15.86 39.10
C GLU A 167 -23.97 14.47 39.04
N ASP A 168 -25.31 14.41 39.08
CA ASP A 168 -26.04 13.13 38.94
C ASP A 168 -25.76 12.50 37.58
N ILE A 169 -25.74 13.28 36.50
CA ILE A 169 -25.51 12.75 35.14
C ILE A 169 -24.11 12.15 35.01
N ALA A 170 -23.09 12.84 35.55
CA ALA A 170 -21.71 12.38 35.54
C ALA A 170 -21.54 11.09 36.36
N GLU A 171 -22.13 11.02 37.56
CA GLU A 171 -22.03 9.87 38.45
C GLU A 171 -22.80 8.64 37.93
N TYR A 172 -24.04 8.80 37.47
CA TYR A 172 -24.86 7.67 37.03
C TYR A 172 -24.46 7.07 35.67
N ASN A 173 -23.75 7.83 34.83
CA ASN A 173 -23.38 7.42 33.47
C ASN A 173 -21.85 7.35 33.26
N ASP A 174 -21.06 7.50 34.33
CA ASP A 174 -19.60 7.54 34.31
C ASP A 174 -19.02 8.54 33.29
N TYR A 175 -19.68 9.70 33.14
CA TYR A 175 -19.23 10.75 32.24
C TYR A 175 -18.27 11.71 32.95
N PRO A 176 -17.24 12.24 32.25
CA PRO A 176 -16.42 13.32 32.80
C PRO A 176 -17.30 14.53 33.15
N ILE A 177 -17.21 15.02 34.40
CA ILE A 177 -18.02 16.16 34.86
C ILE A 177 -17.81 17.42 34.02
N GLU A 178 -16.58 17.63 33.50
CA GLU A 178 -16.21 18.73 32.62
C GLU A 178 -16.97 18.69 31.28
N LEU A 179 -17.20 17.48 30.75
CA LEU A 179 -17.97 17.29 29.53
C LEU A 179 -19.45 17.64 29.75
N VAL A 180 -20.03 17.18 30.85
CA VAL A 180 -21.44 17.43 31.17
C VAL A 180 -21.69 18.94 31.37
N LYS A 181 -20.77 19.61 32.07
CA LYS A 181 -20.83 21.07 32.30
C LYS A 181 -20.67 21.88 31.01
N SER A 182 -19.73 21.52 30.13
CA SER A 182 -19.58 22.21 28.84
C SER A 182 -20.80 22.06 27.93
N ILE A 183 -21.47 20.90 27.95
CA ILE A 183 -22.74 20.71 27.22
C ILE A 183 -23.86 21.53 27.86
N GLN A 184 -23.93 21.60 29.19
CA GLN A 184 -24.90 22.42 29.90
C GLN A 184 -24.73 23.91 29.56
N GLU A 185 -23.49 24.43 29.59
CA GLU A 185 -23.17 25.81 29.21
C GLU A 185 -23.66 26.11 27.78
N SER A 186 -23.39 25.21 26.83
CA SER A 186 -23.84 25.34 25.43
C SER A 186 -25.35 25.27 25.20
N LEU A 187 -26.15 24.87 26.20
CA LEU A 187 -27.61 24.86 26.15
C LEU A 187 -28.24 26.13 26.76
N THR A 188 -27.46 26.92 27.49
CA THR A 188 -27.89 28.15 28.17
C THR A 188 -27.59 29.42 27.39
N ASP A 189 -26.77 29.34 26.33
CA ASP A 189 -26.60 30.36 25.29
C ASP A 189 -27.71 30.27 24.21
#